data_AF-A0A520HEQ6-F1
#
_entry.id   AF-A0A520HEQ6-F1
#
_cell.length_a   1.000
_cell.length_b   1.000
_cell.length_c   1.000
_cell.angle_alpha   90.00
_cell.angle_beta   90.00
_cell.angle_gamma   90.00
#
_symmetry.space_group_name_H-M   'P 1'
#
loop_
_entity.id
_entity.type
_entity.pdbx_description
1 polymer ?
#
loop_
_entity_poly.entity_id
_entity_poly.type
_entity_poly.pdbx_seq_one_letter_code
_entity_poly.pdbx_strand_id
1 'polypeptide(L)'
;HILLPEGERVGGVVDRDQWTTILQTVSAVTAYRWLYSDGLRPGNVIDLLIARAELPRSLAASVEETVDVLLMLAKRTGQHGEADRMARVRANRLDKTRSNEVIASGLHQFLRSFIDENALLHGAIGRQFKFG
;
A
#
# COMPACT_ATOMS: atom_id res chain seq x y z
N HIS A 1 0.56 -25.16 -1.43
CA HIS A 1 -0.81 -25.20 -0.89
C HIS A 1 -0.75 -25.77 0.52
N ILE A 2 -0.86 -24.92 1.54
CA ILE A 2 -1.05 -25.37 2.92
C ILE A 2 -2.58 -25.43 3.10
N LEU A 3 -3.10 -26.64 3.27
CA LEU A 3 -4.50 -26.88 3.60
C LEU A 3 -4.68 -26.48 5.07
N LEU A 4 -5.50 -25.45 5.31
CA LEU A 4 -6.00 -25.15 6.66
C LEU A 4 -6.91 -26.32 7.10
N PRO A 5 -6.80 -26.80 8.36
CA PRO A 5 -7.76 -27.76 8.88
C PRO A 5 -9.15 -27.11 8.96
N GLU A 6 -10.17 -27.83 8.48
CA GLU A 6 -11.56 -27.38 8.52
C GLU A 6 -11.99 -27.08 9.95
N GLY A 7 -12.38 -25.83 10.24
CA GLY A 7 -13.05 -25.45 11.48
C GLY A 7 -12.51 -24.24 12.24
N GLU A 8 -11.42 -23.60 11.81
CA GLU A 8 -11.00 -22.34 12.45
C GLU A 8 -11.94 -21.19 12.08
N ARG A 9 -12.58 -20.60 13.10
CA ARG A 9 -13.33 -19.34 12.96
C ARG A 9 -12.36 -18.28 12.43
N VAL A 10 -12.77 -17.50 11.45
CA VAL A 10 -12.06 -16.29 10.99
C VAL A 10 -11.62 -15.51 12.24
N GLY A 11 -10.31 -15.45 12.52
CA GLY A 11 -9.74 -14.94 13.78
C GLY A 11 -9.12 -15.98 14.74
N GLY A 12 -8.75 -17.18 14.28
CA GLY A 12 -8.01 -18.19 15.06
C GLY A 12 -6.57 -17.80 15.42
N VAL A 13 -5.86 -18.68 16.16
CA VAL A 13 -4.45 -18.47 16.57
C VAL A 13 -3.54 -18.40 15.33
N VAL A 14 -3.82 -19.20 14.31
CA VAL A 14 -3.06 -19.23 13.04
C VAL A 14 -3.20 -17.91 12.29
N ASP A 15 -4.38 -17.28 12.27
CA ASP A 15 -4.57 -15.94 11.68
C ASP A 15 -3.72 -14.89 12.39
N ARG A 16 -3.65 -14.93 13.73
CA ARG A 16 -2.91 -13.94 14.52
C ARG A 16 -1.41 -13.94 14.22
N ASP A 17 -0.84 -15.13 14.07
CA ASP A 17 0.59 -15.27 13.76
C ASP A 17 0.89 -14.75 12.34
N GLN A 18 0.02 -15.04 11.36
CA GLN A 18 0.17 -14.51 10.00
C GLN A 18 0.15 -12.97 9.96
N TRP A 19 -0.81 -12.33 10.63
CA TRP A 19 -0.89 -10.87 10.71
C TRP A 19 0.31 -10.26 11.45
N THR A 20 0.83 -10.96 12.46
CA THR A 20 2.04 -10.54 13.16
C THR A 20 3.26 -10.62 12.25
N THR A 21 3.41 -11.72 11.48
CA THR A 21 4.48 -11.87 10.49
C THR A 21 4.43 -10.77 9.44
N ILE A 22 3.25 -10.45 8.92
CA ILE A 22 3.08 -9.34 7.96
C ILE A 22 3.62 -8.02 8.55
N LEU A 23 3.21 -7.67 9.77
CA LEU A 23 3.70 -6.47 10.45
C LEU A 23 5.21 -6.50 10.68
N GLN A 24 5.80 -7.66 10.97
CA GLN A 24 7.25 -7.79 11.14
C GLN A 24 8.00 -7.57 9.82
N THR A 25 7.53 -8.16 8.72
CA THR A 25 8.15 -8.03 7.39
C THR A 25 8.20 -6.58 6.93
N VAL A 26 7.17 -5.79 7.23
CA VAL A 26 7.15 -4.35 6.92
C VAL A 26 7.66 -3.48 8.08
N SER A 27 8.18 -4.07 9.15
CA SER A 27 8.68 -3.36 10.35
C SER A 27 7.65 -2.41 10.98
N ALA A 28 6.37 -2.77 10.94
CA ALA A 28 5.23 -1.96 11.37
C ALA A 28 4.70 -2.32 12.76
N VAL A 29 5.30 -3.26 13.49
CA VAL A 29 4.82 -3.71 14.82
C VAL A 29 4.73 -2.56 15.82
N THR A 30 5.75 -1.71 15.89
CA THR A 30 5.77 -0.56 16.82
C THR A 30 4.73 0.48 16.42
N ALA A 31 4.64 0.81 15.13
CA ALA A 31 3.64 1.74 14.61
C ALA A 31 2.22 1.25 14.88
N TYR A 32 1.96 -0.05 14.69
CA TYR A 32 0.66 -0.65 15.01
C TYR A 32 0.29 -0.44 16.48
N ARG A 33 1.20 -0.76 17.41
CA ARG A 33 0.95 -0.60 18.85
C ARG A 33 0.72 0.85 19.27
N TRP A 34 1.26 1.80 18.52
CA TRP A 34 1.10 3.23 18.80
C TRP A 34 -0.22 3.78 18.26
N LEU A 35 -0.63 3.35 17.06
CA LEU A 35 -1.83 3.85 16.38
C LEU A 35 -3.11 3.10 16.78
N TYR A 36 -3.00 1.84 17.23
CA TYR A 36 -4.13 1.00 17.61
C TYR A 36 -3.94 0.48 19.03
N SER A 37 -4.83 0.90 19.93
CA SER A 37 -4.87 0.47 21.34
C SER A 37 -5.54 -0.89 21.53
N ASP A 38 -6.32 -1.33 20.55
CA ASP A 38 -6.92 -2.66 20.52
C ASP A 38 -5.86 -3.74 20.26
N GLY A 39 -6.15 -4.98 20.69
CA GLY A 39 -5.38 -6.15 20.30
C GLY A 39 -5.24 -6.29 18.77
N LEU A 40 -4.42 -7.25 18.31
CA LEU A 40 -4.19 -7.44 16.87
C LEU A 40 -5.50 -7.78 16.14
N ARG A 41 -5.95 -6.89 15.25
CA ARG A 41 -7.14 -7.06 14.42
C ARG A 41 -6.74 -6.99 12.94
N PRO A 42 -7.16 -7.95 12.09
CA PRO A 42 -6.88 -7.93 10.65
C PRO A 42 -7.23 -6.61 9.97
N GLY A 43 -8.41 -6.05 10.29
CA GLY A 43 -8.86 -4.77 9.73
C GLY A 43 -7.94 -3.59 10.04
N ASN A 44 -7.37 -3.55 11.26
CA ASN A 44 -6.42 -2.49 11.65
C ASN A 44 -5.08 -2.65 10.94
N VAL A 45 -4.63 -3.90 10.72
CA VAL A 45 -3.41 -4.16 9.94
C VAL A 45 -3.60 -3.72 8.49
N ILE A 46 -4.75 -4.03 7.90
CA ILE A 46 -5.08 -3.59 6.54
C ILE A 46 -5.15 -2.05 6.47
N ASP A 47 -5.80 -1.40 7.43
CA ASP A 47 -5.85 0.07 7.51
C ASP A 47 -4.46 0.69 7.62
N LEU A 48 -3.62 0.15 8.50
CA LEU A 48 -2.24 0.57 8.69
C LEU A 48 -1.42 0.48 7.40
N LEU A 49 -1.57 -0.61 6.65
CA LEU A 49 -0.77 -0.85 5.45
C LEU A 49 -1.30 -0.10 4.22
N ILE A 50 -2.58 0.27 4.18
CA ILE A 50 -3.18 0.97 3.03
C ILE A 50 -3.18 2.48 3.22
N ALA A 51 -3.77 2.97 4.32
CA ALA A 51 -4.22 4.35 4.43
C ALA A 51 -3.37 5.24 5.37
N ARG A 52 -2.51 4.65 6.21
CA ARG A 52 -1.71 5.40 7.18
C ARG A 52 -0.39 5.90 6.59
N ALA A 53 -0.38 7.12 6.07
CA ALA A 53 0.82 7.76 5.54
C ALA A 53 1.94 7.93 6.60
N GLU A 54 1.59 7.89 7.90
CA GLU A 54 2.56 7.94 9.00
C GLU A 54 3.45 6.68 9.06
N LEU A 55 3.03 5.58 8.44
CA LEU A 55 3.87 4.40 8.24
C LEU A 55 4.59 4.52 6.88
N PRO A 56 5.93 4.68 6.82
CA PRO A 56 6.64 4.91 5.56
C PRO A 56 6.46 3.81 4.50
N ARG A 57 6.11 2.59 4.93
CA ARG A 57 5.88 1.44 4.03
C ARG A 57 4.41 1.18 3.73
N SER A 58 3.49 2.05 4.15
CA SER A 58 2.10 1.96 3.72
C SER A 58 1.97 2.34 2.25
N LEU A 59 0.86 1.93 1.62
CA LEU A 59 0.57 2.33 0.26
C LEU A 59 0.43 3.86 0.16
N ALA A 60 -0.24 4.51 1.12
CA ALA A 60 -0.39 5.97 1.18
C ALA A 60 0.97 6.69 1.16
N ALA A 61 1.89 6.31 2.06
CA ALA A 61 3.22 6.88 2.09
C ALA A 61 3.98 6.64 0.77
N SER A 62 3.90 5.41 0.22
CA SER A 62 4.63 5.05 -0.99
C SER A 62 4.20 5.84 -2.23
N VAL A 63 2.90 6.16 -2.37
CA VAL A 63 2.42 6.94 -3.52
C VAL A 63 2.76 8.42 -3.37
N GLU A 64 2.74 8.96 -2.15
CA GLU A 64 3.19 10.33 -1.86
C GLU A 64 4.67 10.48 -2.16
N GLU A 65 5.51 9.57 -1.64
CA GLU A 65 6.95 9.55 -1.92
C GLU A 65 7.24 9.45 -3.42
N THR A 66 6.45 8.66 -4.16
CA THR A 66 6.59 8.57 -5.61
C THR A 66 6.35 9.92 -6.30
N VAL A 67 5.35 10.70 -5.86
CA VAL A 67 5.10 12.04 -6.40
C VAL A 67 6.29 12.96 -6.13
N ASP A 68 6.83 12.91 -4.91
CA ASP A 68 7.96 13.75 -4.50
C ASP A 68 9.24 13.43 -5.29
N VAL A 69 9.55 12.14 -5.45
CA VAL A 69 10.71 11.68 -6.21
C VAL A 69 10.60 12.08 -7.69
N LEU A 70 9.42 11.91 -8.30
CA LEU A 70 9.20 12.34 -9.68
C LEU A 70 9.33 13.86 -9.84
N LEU A 71 8.80 14.64 -8.88
CA LEU A 71 8.98 16.08 -8.89
C LEU A 71 10.45 16.49 -8.78
N MET A 72 11.23 15.82 -7.93
CA MET A 72 12.67 16.05 -7.82
C MET A 72 13.41 15.71 -9.13
N LEU A 73 13.07 14.59 -9.76
CA LEU A 73 13.68 14.16 -11.01
C LEU A 73 13.33 15.11 -12.15
N ALA A 74 12.07 15.54 -12.24
CA ALA A 74 11.62 16.49 -13.24
C ALA A 74 12.29 17.87 -13.07
N LYS A 75 12.46 18.36 -11.83
CA LYS A 75 13.23 19.59 -11.55
C LYS A 75 14.68 19.51 -12.03
N ARG A 76 15.31 18.33 -11.92
CA ARG A 76 16.71 18.12 -12.33
C ARG A 76 16.88 17.94 -13.84
N THR A 77 15.93 17.29 -14.49
CA THR A 77 16.03 16.88 -15.91
C THR A 77 15.25 17.79 -16.86
N GLY A 78 14.35 18.62 -16.34
CA GLY A 78 13.38 19.40 -17.11
C GLY A 78 12.23 18.57 -17.70
N GLN A 79 12.16 17.27 -17.38
CA GLN A 79 11.23 16.34 -18.01
C GLN A 79 10.00 16.13 -17.12
N HIS A 80 8.93 16.86 -17.42
CA HIS A 80 7.60 16.66 -16.86
C HIS A 80 6.70 15.92 -17.85
N GLY A 81 5.73 15.15 -17.38
CA GLY A 81 4.89 14.39 -18.30
C GLY A 81 3.84 13.49 -17.68
N GLU A 82 3.61 12.37 -18.37
CA GLU A 82 2.59 11.38 -18.06
C GLU A 82 2.77 10.77 -16.68
N ALA A 83 4.01 10.41 -16.32
CA ALA A 83 4.30 9.75 -15.04
C ALA A 83 3.91 10.63 -13.86
N ASP A 84 4.16 11.94 -13.94
CA ASP A 84 3.79 12.88 -12.88
C ASP A 84 2.26 12.97 -12.70
N ARG A 85 1.51 12.97 -13.81
CA ARG A 85 0.03 13.00 -13.77
C ARG A 85 -0.51 11.71 -13.16
N MET A 86 0.02 10.56 -13.60
CA MET A 86 -0.38 9.26 -13.07
C MET A 86 -0.11 9.15 -11.57
N ALA A 87 1.09 9.54 -11.12
CA ALA A 87 1.45 9.51 -9.70
C ALA A 87 0.50 10.40 -8.86
N ARG A 88 0.21 11.63 -9.31
CA ARG A 88 -0.72 12.52 -8.61
C ARG A 88 -2.15 11.99 -8.57
N VAL A 89 -2.65 11.39 -9.65
CA VAL A 89 -3.98 10.77 -9.68
C VAL A 89 -4.05 9.62 -8.67
N ARG A 90 -3.00 8.79 -8.60
CA ARG A 90 -2.93 7.68 -7.65
C ARG A 90 -2.89 8.16 -6.21
N ALA A 91 -2.07 9.18 -5.90
CA ALA A 91 -2.00 9.78 -4.58
C ALA A 91 -3.37 10.35 -4.14
N ASN A 92 -4.00 11.16 -5.00
CA ASN A 92 -5.33 11.73 -4.73
C ASN A 92 -6.43 10.67 -4.52
N ARG A 93 -6.33 9.54 -5.22
CA ARG A 93 -7.28 8.43 -5.03
C ARG A 93 -7.03 7.73 -3.70
N LEU A 94 -5.77 7.50 -3.35
CA LEU A 94 -5.41 6.79 -2.12
C LEU A 94 -5.73 7.60 -0.86
N ASP A 95 -5.54 8.93 -0.91
CA ASP A 95 -5.97 9.87 0.14
C ASP A 95 -7.49 9.78 0.44
N LYS A 96 -8.30 9.50 -0.59
CA LYS A 96 -9.75 9.33 -0.46
C LYS A 96 -10.19 7.91 -0.14
N THR A 97 -9.25 6.96 -0.11
CA THR A 97 -9.56 5.54 0.09
C THR A 97 -9.84 5.26 1.55
N ARG A 98 -10.96 4.58 1.82
CA ARG A 98 -11.28 4.11 3.17
C ARG A 98 -11.08 2.60 3.25
N SER A 99 -10.25 2.14 4.19
CA SER A 99 -9.85 0.75 4.29
C SER A 99 -11.02 -0.21 4.52
N ASN A 100 -12.06 0.24 5.24
CA ASN A 100 -13.29 -0.53 5.43
C ASN A 100 -14.05 -0.78 4.12
N GLU A 101 -14.10 0.21 3.22
CA GLU A 101 -14.72 0.07 1.89
C GLU A 101 -13.89 -0.85 0.99
N VAL A 102 -12.56 -0.76 1.06
CA VAL A 102 -11.65 -1.67 0.36
C VAL A 102 -11.87 -3.11 0.81
N ILE A 103 -11.98 -3.35 2.12
CA ILE A 103 -12.24 -4.69 2.66
C ILE A 103 -13.60 -5.20 2.19
N ALA A 104 -14.65 -4.37 2.25
CA ALA A 104 -16.00 -4.75 1.84
C ALA A 104 -16.13 -5.02 0.33
N SER A 105 -15.39 -4.29 -0.50
CA SER A 105 -15.40 -4.45 -1.97
C SER A 105 -14.42 -5.52 -2.48
N GLY A 106 -13.44 -5.92 -1.66
CA GLY A 106 -12.52 -7.02 -1.94
C GLY A 106 -11.06 -6.59 -1.95
N LEU A 107 -10.36 -6.84 -0.83
CA LEU A 107 -8.94 -6.48 -0.66
C LEU A 107 -8.02 -7.05 -1.75
N HIS A 108 -8.22 -8.31 -2.15
CA HIS A 108 -7.34 -8.95 -3.13
C HIS A 108 -7.43 -8.28 -4.51
N GLN A 109 -8.65 -7.95 -4.96
CA GLN A 109 -8.83 -7.18 -6.19
C GLN A 109 -8.11 -5.84 -6.06
N PHE A 110 -8.25 -5.17 -4.91
CA PHE A 110 -7.76 -3.81 -4.76
C PHE A 110 -6.24 -3.79 -4.89
N LEU A 111 -5.58 -4.72 -4.19
CA LEU A 111 -4.14 -4.91 -4.29
C LEU A 111 -3.69 -5.31 -5.70
N ARG A 112 -4.48 -6.13 -6.42
CA ARG A 112 -4.16 -6.50 -7.80
C ARG A 112 -4.20 -5.28 -8.73
N SER A 113 -5.27 -4.49 -8.68
CA SER A 113 -5.36 -3.25 -9.44
C SER A 113 -4.25 -2.26 -9.07
N PHE A 114 -3.88 -2.17 -7.80
CA PHE A 114 -2.76 -1.34 -7.36
C PHE A 114 -1.41 -1.78 -7.96
N ILE A 115 -1.16 -3.10 -8.06
CA ILE A 115 0.03 -3.65 -8.71
C ILE A 115 0.04 -3.34 -10.22
N ASP A 116 -1.09 -3.52 -10.89
CA ASP A 116 -1.20 -3.26 -12.33
C ASP A 116 -0.95 -1.76 -12.64
N GLU A 117 -1.45 -0.86 -11.80
CA GLU A 117 -1.17 0.57 -11.91
C GLU A 117 0.29 0.95 -11.64
N ASN A 118 0.95 0.26 -10.70
CA ASN A 118 2.39 0.42 -10.48
C ASN A 118 3.17 0.06 -11.74
N ALA A 119 2.80 -1.02 -12.43
CA ALA A 119 3.45 -1.42 -13.68
C ALA A 119 3.24 -0.38 -14.80
N LEU A 120 2.04 0.18 -14.91
CA LEU A 120 1.75 1.27 -15.86
C LEU A 120 2.60 2.51 -15.55
N LEU A 121 2.68 2.92 -14.28
CA LEU A 121 3.50 4.06 -13.87
C LEU A 121 4.99 3.80 -14.13
N HIS A 122 5.49 2.61 -13.83
CA HIS A 122 6.87 2.21 -14.14
C HIS A 122 7.19 2.40 -15.62
N GLY A 123 6.32 1.92 -16.52
CA GLY A 123 6.48 2.12 -17.96
C GLY A 123 6.46 3.59 -18.37
N ALA A 124 5.58 4.41 -17.76
CA ALA A 124 5.52 5.85 -18.01
C ALA A 124 6.80 6.57 -17.55
N ILE A 125 7.37 6.19 -16.39
CA ILE A 125 8.64 6.73 -15.89
C ILE A 125 9.78 6.42 -16.87
N GLY A 126 9.89 5.17 -17.32
CA GLY A 126 10.92 4.76 -18.29
C GLY A 126 10.86 5.57 -19.59
N ARG A 127 9.65 5.74 -20.15
CA ARG A 127 9.45 6.59 -21.34
C ARG A 127 9.76 8.07 -21.07
N GLN A 128 9.30 8.60 -19.93
CA GLN A 128 9.42 10.02 -19.61
C GLN A 128 10.88 10.42 -19.42
N PHE A 129 11.66 9.65 -18.67
CA PHE A 129 13.06 9.98 -18.32
C PHE A 129 14.11 9.28 -19.19
N LYS A 130 13.67 8.51 -20.19
CA LYS A 130 14.51 7.74 -21.11
C LYS A 130 15.47 6.80 -20.38
N PHE A 131 14.99 6.15 -19.31
CA PHE A 131 15.66 4.99 -18.75
C PHE A 131 15.46 3.84 -19.75
N GLY A 132 16.41 3.66 -20.66
CA GLY A 132 16.48 2.57 -21.63
C GLY A 132 17.75 1.78 -21.43
#